data_AF-K1TC25-F1
#
_entry.id   AF-K1TC25-F1
#
_cell.length_a   1.000
_cell.length_b   1.000
_cell.length_c   1.000
_cell.angle_alpha   90.00
_cell.angle_beta   90.00
_cell.angle_gamma   90.00
#
_symmetry.space_group_name_H-M   'P 1'
#
loop_
_entity.id
_entity.type
_entity.pdbx_description
1 polymer ?
#
loop_
_entity_poly.entity_id
_entity_poly.type
_entity_poly.pdbx_seq_one_letter_code
_entity_poly.pdbx_strand_id
1 'polypeptide(L)' 'MAICDIPEGGEVIKYGYRIGNAKENIAEGSWIHTHNVKTALGDLLEYTYNPTPVEEKKTEDVTFMGFNRPDGKVGVVTRS' A
#
# COMPACT_ATOMS: atom_id res chain seq x y z
N MET A 1 -8.57 -10.61 -1.93
CA MET A 1 -8.90 -12.02 -1.64
C MET A 1 -8.37 -12.34 -0.25
N ALA A 2 -9.09 -13.13 0.55
CA ALA A 2 -8.62 -13.58 1.85
C ALA A 2 -7.43 -14.56 1.68
N ILE A 3 -6.39 -14.41 2.49
CA ILE A 3 -5.19 -15.28 2.48
C ILE A 3 -5.22 -16.35 3.58
N CYS A 4 -6.26 -16.35 4.40
CA CYS A 4 -6.56 -17.31 5.45
C CYS A 4 -8.05 -17.19 5.80
N ASP A 5 -8.56 -18.13 6.58
CA ASP A 5 -9.89 -17.99 7.18
C ASP A 5 -9.93 -16.81 8.16
N ILE A 6 -11.02 -16.04 8.11
CA ILE A 6 -11.27 -14.91 9.00
C ILE A 6 -12.63 -15.15 9.65
N PRO A 7 -12.71 -15.36 10.97
CA PRO A 7 -13.99 -15.52 11.65
C PRO A 7 -14.77 -14.21 11.62
N GLU A 8 -16.09 -14.28 11.80
CA GLU A 8 -16.92 -13.09 12.00
C GLU A 8 -16.37 -12.21 13.14
N GLY A 9 -16.32 -10.90 12.91
CA GLY A 9 -15.67 -9.94 13.82
C GLY A 9 -14.14 -9.93 13.77
N GLY A 10 -13.51 -10.91 13.11
CA GLY A 10 -12.07 -11.02 12.93
C GLY A 10 -11.48 -9.83 12.18
N GLU A 11 -10.22 -9.51 12.47
CA GLU A 11 -9.55 -8.34 11.91
C GLU A 11 -9.16 -8.55 10.43
N VAL A 12 -9.39 -7.52 9.63
CA VAL A 12 -8.88 -7.46 8.25
C VAL A 12 -7.69 -6.51 8.23
N ILE A 13 -6.50 -7.06 8.00
CA ILE A 13 -5.24 -6.32 8.01
C ILE A 13 -4.75 -6.08 6.59
N LYS A 14 -4.37 -4.84 6.29
CA LYS A 14 -3.75 -4.45 5.02
C LYS A 14 -2.65 -3.44 5.29
N TYR A 15 -1.50 -3.61 4.63
CA TYR A 15 -0.31 -2.75 4.82
C TYR A 15 0.19 -2.68 6.28
N GLY A 16 -0.03 -3.74 7.06
CA GLY A 16 0.34 -3.77 8.49
C GLY A 16 -0.65 -3.08 9.42
N TYR A 17 -1.77 -2.57 8.93
CA TYR A 17 -2.79 -1.89 9.73
C TYR A 17 -4.16 -2.57 9.61
N ARG A 18 -4.94 -2.55 10.69
CA ARG A 18 -6.32 -3.00 10.68
C ARG A 18 -7.18 -2.02 9.90
N ILE A 19 -7.75 -2.47 8.78
CA ILE A 19 -8.65 -1.67 7.94
C ILE A 19 -10.13 -1.90 8.27
N GLY A 20 -10.44 -2.99 8.95
CA GLY A 20 -11.81 -3.36 9.26
C GLY A 20 -11.93 -4.66 10.06
N ASN A 21 -13.18 -5.05 10.28
CA ASN A 21 -13.57 -6.33 10.85
C ASN A 21 -14.49 -7.06 9.87
N ALA A 22 -14.38 -8.39 9.81
CA ALA A 22 -15.27 -9.23 9.02
C ALA A 22 -16.70 -9.15 9.55
N LYS A 23 -17.68 -9.05 8.64
CA LYS A 23 -19.13 -9.03 8.98
C LYS A 23 -19.73 -10.43 9.10
N GLU A 24 -18.99 -11.44 8.68
CA GLU A 24 -19.38 -12.85 8.65
C GLU A 24 -18.10 -13.71 8.64
N ASN A 25 -18.23 -15.03 8.71
CA ASN A 25 -17.10 -15.92 8.47
C ASN A 25 -16.67 -15.83 7.00
N ILE A 26 -15.39 -15.52 6.76
CA ILE A 26 -14.81 -15.42 5.43
C ILE A 26 -13.79 -16.54 5.26
N ALA A 27 -14.06 -17.46 4.34
CA ALA A 27 -13.12 -18.53 4.02
C ALA A 27 -11.91 -18.00 3.24
N GLU A 28 -10.75 -18.65 3.38
CA GLU A 28 -9.58 -18.42 2.53
C GLU A 28 -9.96 -18.44 1.03
N GLY A 29 -9.35 -17.56 0.24
CA GLY A 29 -9.66 -17.42 -1.19
C GLY A 29 -10.92 -16.61 -1.51
N SER A 30 -11.71 -16.22 -0.51
CA SER A 30 -12.92 -15.40 -0.73
C SER A 30 -12.60 -13.96 -1.14
N TRP A 31 -13.50 -13.34 -1.91
CA TRP A 31 -13.39 -11.91 -2.24
C TRP A 31 -13.68 -11.04 -1.02
N ILE A 32 -12.79 -10.11 -0.71
CA ILE A 32 -12.93 -9.14 0.39
C ILE A 32 -13.43 -7.82 -0.19
N HIS A 33 -14.58 -7.34 0.29
CA HIS A 33 -15.17 -6.07 -0.15
C HIS A 33 -16.04 -5.45 0.96
N THR A 34 -16.61 -4.27 0.70
CA THR A 34 -17.48 -3.55 1.65
C THR A 34 -18.73 -4.32 2.09
N HIS A 35 -19.17 -5.35 1.36
CA HIS A 35 -20.33 -6.15 1.77
C HIS A 35 -20.00 -7.06 2.96
N ASN A 36 -18.79 -7.63 3.01
CA ASN A 36 -18.34 -8.56 4.05
C ASN A 36 -17.31 -7.98 5.02
N VAL A 37 -16.92 -6.71 4.86
CA VAL A 37 -16.06 -5.98 5.80
C VAL A 37 -16.74 -4.70 6.28
N LYS A 38 -16.63 -4.42 7.58
CA LYS A 38 -16.98 -3.14 8.20
C LYS A 38 -15.68 -2.39 8.54
N THR A 39 -15.64 -1.07 8.30
CA THR A 39 -14.46 -0.27 8.66
C THR A 39 -14.24 -0.30 10.18
N ALA A 40 -12.97 -0.30 10.59
CA ALA A 40 -12.57 -0.18 11.99
C ALA A 40 -12.27 1.28 12.38
N LEU A 41 -12.55 2.23 11.49
CA LEU A 41 -12.48 3.66 11.75
C LEU A 41 -13.74 4.07 12.52
N GLY A 42 -13.58 4.49 13.79
CA GLY A 42 -14.65 5.12 14.58
C GLY A 42 -14.94 6.56 14.14
N ASP A 43 -15.81 7.27 14.89
CA ASP A 43 -16.33 8.60 14.54
C ASP A 43 -15.28 9.74 14.57
N LEU A 44 -14.10 9.51 15.15
CA LEU A 44 -12.99 10.46 15.13
C LEU A 44 -11.67 9.69 15.13
N LEU A 45 -10.88 9.82 14.07
CA LEU A 45 -9.47 9.41 14.11
C LEU A 45 -8.62 10.65 13.98
N GLU A 46 -7.94 10.98 15.07
CA GLU A 46 -6.78 11.86 15.01
C GLU A 46 -5.71 11.12 14.18
N TYR A 47 -5.53 11.56 12.94
CA TYR A 47 -4.45 11.08 12.09
C TYR A 47 -3.15 11.79 12.47
N THR A 48 -2.20 11.05 13.02
CA THR A 48 -0.83 11.54 13.29
C THR A 48 0.14 10.82 12.38
N TYR A 49 0.83 11.57 11.52
CA TYR A 49 1.90 11.03 10.68
C TYR A 49 3.21 10.93 11.48
N ASN A 50 3.56 9.72 11.92
CA ASN A 50 4.83 9.41 12.57
C ASN A 50 5.66 8.46 11.68
N PRO A 51 6.39 8.98 10.68
CA PRO A 51 7.23 8.15 9.85
C PRO A 51 8.37 7.56 10.68
N THR A 52 8.66 6.28 10.49
CA THR A 52 9.92 5.72 10.97
C THR A 52 11.02 6.18 10.01
N PRO A 53 12.09 6.82 10.49
CA PRO A 53 13.24 7.15 9.65
C PRO A 53 13.81 5.86 9.06
N VAL A 54 13.82 5.76 7.73
CA VAL A 54 14.49 4.68 7.03
C VAL A 54 15.77 5.26 6.46
N GLU A 55 16.90 4.65 6.76
CA GLU A 55 18.16 5.01 6.12
C GLU A 55 18.10 4.61 4.64
N GLU A 56 18.11 5.60 3.75
CA GLU A 56 18.28 5.36 2.33
C GLU A 56 19.71 4.85 2.10
N LYS A 57 19.80 3.59 1.66
CA LYS A 57 21.07 3.06 1.19
C LYS A 57 21.42 3.75 -0.11
N LYS A 58 22.44 4.60 -0.09
CA LYS A 58 23.05 5.08 -1.33
C LYS A 58 23.58 3.88 -2.10
N THR A 59 23.10 3.72 -3.32
CA THR A 59 23.69 2.80 -4.30
C THR A 59 24.84 3.50 -5.02
N GLU A 60 25.60 2.76 -5.82
CA GLU A 60 26.53 3.41 -6.73
C GLU A 60 25.81 4.30 -7.74
N ASP A 61 26.53 5.27 -8.29
CA ASP A 61 26.03 6.08 -9.40
C ASP A 61 25.80 5.19 -10.62
N VAL A 62 24.60 5.30 -11.21
CA VAL A 62 24.23 4.61 -12.45
C VAL A 62 23.92 5.61 -13.55
N THR A 63 24.35 5.31 -14.76
CA THR A 63 24.11 6.15 -15.95
C THR A 63 23.10 5.50 -16.89
N PHE A 64 22.35 6.31 -17.64
CA PHE A 64 21.46 5.83 -18.70
C PHE A 64 21.69 6.63 -20.00
N MET A 65 21.31 6.04 -21.14
CA MET A 65 21.39 6.71 -22.44
C MET A 65 20.27 7.75 -22.56
N GLY A 66 20.61 9.02 -22.33
CA GLY A 66 19.68 10.14 -22.37
C GLY A 66 20.02 11.16 -23.45
N PHE A 67 19.05 12.04 -23.72
CA PHE A 67 19.21 13.12 -24.70
C PHE A 67 19.52 14.43 -23.98
N ASN A 68 20.70 14.98 -24.21
CA ASN A 68 21.11 16.26 -23.64
C ASN A 68 20.31 17.41 -24.24
N ARG A 69 19.79 18.29 -23.37
CA ARG A 69 19.13 19.54 -23.77
C ARG A 69 20.06 20.74 -23.51
N PRO A 70 19.88 21.86 -24.25
CA PRO A 70 20.72 23.06 -24.06
C PRO A 70 20.66 23.67 -22.65
N ASP A 71 19.62 23.36 -21.87
CA ASP A 71 19.45 23.81 -20.48
C ASP A 71 20.13 22.89 -19.45
N GLY A 72 20.91 21.90 -19.90
CA GLY A 72 21.63 20.95 -19.04
C GLY A 72 20.77 19.82 -18.49
N LYS A 73 19.47 19.76 -18.83
CA LYS A 73 18.60 18.63 -18.46
C LYS A 73 18.75 17.48 -19.45
N VAL A 74 18.47 16.27 -18.97
CA VAL A 74 18.53 15.04 -19.79
C VAL A 74 17.12 14.50 -20.01
N GLY A 75 16.80 14.14 -21.25
CA GLY A 75 15.53 13.51 -21.63
C GLY A 75 15.61 11.99 -21.69
N VAL A 76 14.52 11.32 -21.34
CA VAL A 76 14.30 9.87 -21.57
C VAL A 76 13.52 9.70 -22.87
N VAL A 77 13.90 8.72 -23.70
CA VAL A 77 13.09 8.29 -24.84
C VAL A 77 12.31 7.04 -24.45
N THR A 78 10.99 7.10 -24.55
CA THR A 78 10.14 5.91 -24.51
C THR A 78 9.86 5.50 -25.95
N ARG A 79 10.23 4.29 -26.36
CA ARG A 79 9.68 3.71 -27.59
C ARG A 79 8.23 3.31 -27.28
N SER A 80 7.28 3.84 -28.05
CA SER A 80 5.89 3.37 -28.11
C SER A 80 5.82 2.00 -28.77
#